data_AF-A0A921NEB1-F1
#
_entry.id   AF-A0A921NEB1-F1
#
_cell.length_a   1.000
_cell.length_b   1.000
_cell.length_c   1.000
_cell.angle_alpha   90.00
_cell.angle_beta   90.00
_cell.angle_gamma   90.00
#
_symmetry.space_group_name_H-M   'P 1'
#
loop_
_entity.id
_entity.type
_entity.pdbx_description
1 polymer ?
#
loop_
_entity_poly.entity_id
_entity_poly.type
_entity_poly.pdbx_seq_one_letter_code
_entity_poly.pdbx_strand_id
1 'polypeptide(L)' 'MTADILDIADHRPHLMVVASDGVHVLPRELIQSVIEGKKPSAILTEPVVRRIIEEWLQKVTE' A
#
# COMPACT_ATOMS: atom_id res chain seq x y z
N MET A 1 -7.97 -21.69 -24.66
CA MET A 1 -6.65 -21.21 -24.20
C MET A 1 -6.63 -21.37 -22.70
N THR A 2 -5.86 -22.33 -22.19
CA THR A 2 -5.62 -22.49 -20.75
C THR A 2 -4.51 -21.52 -20.37
N ALA A 3 -4.81 -20.56 -19.49
CA ALA A 3 -3.78 -19.69 -18.94
C ALA A 3 -3.05 -20.45 -17.83
N ASP A 4 -1.73 -20.55 -17.94
CA ASP A 4 -0.89 -21.14 -16.88
C ASP A 4 -0.84 -20.15 -15.70
N ILE A 5 -1.43 -20.54 -14.58
CA ILE A 5 -1.37 -19.75 -13.34
C ILE A 5 0.00 -20.04 -12.72
N LEU A 6 0.90 -19.07 -12.81
CA LEU A 6 2.21 -19.14 -12.18
C LEU A 6 2.12 -18.59 -10.76
N ASP A 7 2.46 -19.42 -9.77
CA ASP A 7 2.63 -18.96 -8.39
C ASP A 7 3.94 -18.15 -8.28
N ILE A 8 3.83 -16.90 -7.83
CA ILE A 8 4.96 -15.96 -7.72
C ILE A 8 5.34 -15.65 -6.27
N ALA A 9 4.78 -16.35 -5.28
CA ALA A 9 5.07 -16.10 -3.87
C ALA A 9 6.58 -16.23 -3.56
N ASP A 10 7.24 -17.23 -4.13
CA ASP A 10 8.69 -17.45 -3.95
C ASP A 10 9.57 -16.51 -4.78
N HIS A 11 9.01 -15.85 -5.79
CA HIS A 11 9.75 -14.98 -6.70
C HIS A 11 10.00 -13.58 -6.16
N ARG A 12 9.42 -13.22 -5.00
CA ARG A 12 9.53 -11.89 -4.36
C ARG A 12 9.60 -10.76 -5.40
N PRO A 13 8.60 -10.64 -6.29
CA PRO A 13 8.60 -9.59 -7.29
C PRO A 13 8.71 -8.25 -6.55
N HIS A 14 9.79 -7.53 -6.79
CA HIS A 14 9.97 -6.21 -6.22
C HIS A 14 8.98 -5.30 -6.93
N LEU A 15 7.81 -5.09 -6.31
CA LEU A 15 6.80 -4.18 -6.85
C LEU A 15 7.34 -2.75 -6.70
N MET A 16 7.88 -2.21 -7.79
CA MET A 16 8.31 -0.83 -7.85
C MET A 16 7.09 0.03 -8.19
N VAL A 17 6.52 0.70 -7.17
CA VAL A 17 5.41 1.63 -7.35
C VAL A 17 5.97 3.03 -7.55
N VAL A 18 5.61 3.68 -8.66
CA VAL A 18 5.93 5.09 -8.88
C VAL A 18 5.03 5.91 -7.95
N ALA A 19 5.60 6.45 -6.87
CA ALA A 19 4.89 7.19 -5.84
C ALA A 19 4.56 8.65 -6.21
N SER A 20 4.62 9.00 -7.51
CA SER A 20 4.42 10.39 -7.96
C SER A 20 3.00 10.89 -7.74
N ASP A 21 2.01 9.98 -7.73
CA ASP A 21 0.61 10.31 -7.53
C ASP A 21 0.05 9.49 -6.36
N GLY A 22 0.38 9.93 -5.16
CA GLY A 22 -0.36 9.48 -3.99
C GLY A 22 -0.20 8.02 -3.60
N VAL A 23 -0.84 7.64 -2.49
CA VAL A 23 -0.76 6.27 -1.98
C VAL A 23 -1.91 5.45 -2.58
N HIS A 24 -1.65 4.83 -3.72
CA HIS A 24 -2.61 3.91 -4.35
C HIS A 24 -2.65 2.53 -3.69
N VAL A 25 -1.57 2.13 -3.00
CA VAL A 25 -1.48 0.83 -2.31
C VAL A 25 -0.76 1.04 -0.98
N LEU A 26 -1.42 0.66 0.12
CA LEU A 26 -0.78 0.47 1.42
C LEU A 26 -0.57 -1.02 1.66
N PRO A 27 0.67 -1.48 1.88
CA PRO A 27 0.89 -2.87 2.27
C PRO A 27 0.16 -3.17 3.59
N ARG A 28 -0.68 -4.21 3.60
CA ARG A 28 -1.36 -4.67 4.83
C ARG A 28 -0.37 -4.89 5.96
N GLU A 29 0.78 -5.47 5.65
CA GLU A 29 1.86 -5.73 6.61
C GLU A 29 2.40 -4.44 7.27
N LEU A 30 2.44 -3.32 6.53
CA LEU A 30 2.86 -2.03 7.08
C LEU A 30 1.88 -1.56 8.15
N ILE A 31 0.58 -1.58 7.84
CA ILE A 31 -0.48 -1.19 8.79
C ILE A 31 -0.43 -2.11 10.02
N GLN A 32 -0.35 -3.41 9.79
CA GLN A 32 -0.32 -4.40 10.85
C GLN A 32 0.92 -4.25 11.75
N SER A 33 2.10 -3.98 11.17
CA SER A 33 3.33 -3.73 11.94
C SER A 33 3.25 -2.48 12.80
N VAL A 34 2.56 -1.42 12.34
CA VAL A 34 2.38 -0.19 13.12
C VAL A 34 1.38 -0.42 14.26
N ILE A 35 0.26 -1.12 14.02
CA ILE A 35 -0.71 -1.49 15.06
C ILE A 35 -0.07 -2.38 16.13
N GLU A 36 0.75 -3.34 15.72
CA GLU A 36 1.47 -4.25 16.60
C GLU A 36 2.67 -3.58 17.31
N GLY A 37 2.96 -2.30 17.04
CA GLY A 37 4.09 -1.57 17.61
C GLY A 37 5.47 -2.01 17.11
N LYS A 38 5.53 -2.91 16.13
CA LYS A 38 6.77 -3.43 15.51
C LYS A 38 7.46 -2.40 14.62
N LYS A 39 6.71 -1.42 14.11
CA LYS A 39 7.23 -0.26 13.39
C LYS A 39 6.74 1.03 14.02
N PRO A 40 7.59 2.07 14.12
CA PRO A 40 7.17 3.36 14.63
C PRO A 40 6.13 3.99 13.71
N SER A 41 5.10 4.61 14.31
CA SER A 41 4.08 5.36 13.59
C SER A 41 4.62 6.63 12.91
N ALA A 42 5.90 6.97 13.10
CA ALA A 42 6.58 8.08 12.42
C ALA A 42 6.51 7.99 10.88
N ILE A 43 6.18 6.81 10.31
CA ILE A 43 5.91 6.64 8.88
C ILE A 43 4.44 6.94 8.53
N LEU A 44 3.49 6.59 9.41
CA LEU A 44 2.04 6.84 9.26
C LEU A 44 1.60 7.99 10.18
N THR A 45 2.21 9.17 9.99
CA THR A 45 1.86 10.37 10.75
C THR A 45 0.49 10.91 10.30
N GLU A 46 -0.11 11.80 11.10
CA GLU A 46 -1.40 12.42 10.76
C GLU A 46 -1.43 13.04 9.35
N PRO A 47 -0.42 13.81 8.89
CA PRO A 47 -0.40 14.33 7.52
C PRO A 47 -0.42 13.25 6.45
N VAL A 48 0.28 12.13 6.69
CA VAL A 48 0.33 11.00 5.75
C VAL A 48 -1.03 10.32 5.68
N VAL A 49 -1.65 10.03 6.82
CA VAL A 49 -2.98 9.40 6.90
C VAL A 49 -4.04 10.28 6.27
N ARG A 50 -4.01 11.60 6.55
CA ARG A 50 -4.93 12.57 5.94
C ARG A 50 -4.84 12.53 4.42
N ARG A 51 -3.62 12.53 3.86
CA ARG A 51 -3.41 12.52 2.41
C ARG A 51 -3.93 11.25 1.74
N ILE A 52 -3.72 10.09 2.37
CA ILE A 52 -4.27 8.80 1.91
C ILE A 52 -5.80 8.88 1.78
N ILE A 53 -6.47 9.41 2.81
CA ILE A 53 -7.93 9.52 2.85
C ILE A 53 -8.43 10.46 1.75
N GLU A 54 -7.82 11.64 1.60
CA GLU A 54 -8.19 12.62 0.58
C GLU A 54 -8.11 12.04 -0.84
N GLU A 55 -7.02 11.34 -1.16
CA GLU A 55 -6.82 10.75 -2.49
C GLU A 55 -7.75 9.57 -2.75
N TRP A 56 -8.03 8.74 -1.75
CA TRP A 56 -9.00 7.66 -1.88
C TRP A 56 -10.41 8.18 -2.09
N LEU A 57 -10.81 9.23 -1.36
CA LEU A 57 -12.11 9.87 -1.55
C LEU A 57 -12.24 10.47 -2.96
N GLN A 58 -11.21 11.15 -3.46
CA GLN A 58 -11.19 11.67 -4.83
C GLN A 58 -11.45 10.57 -5.87
N LYS A 59 -10.82 9.40 -5.71
CA LYS A 59 -11.01 8.25 -6.61
C LYS A 59 -12.40 7.59 -6.56
N VAL A 60 -13.15 7.77 -5.47
CA VAL A 60 -14.51 7.21 -5.33
C VAL A 60 -15.57 8.19 -5.88
N THR A 61 -15.21 9.45 -6.07
CA THR A 61 -16.10 10.51 -6.55
C THR A 61 -15.99 10.81 -8.06
N GLU A 62 -15.27 9.98 -8.82
CA GLU A 62 -15.21 10.02 -10.30
C GLU A 62 -16.21 9.05 -10.96
#